data_AF-B7BC70-F1
#
_entry.id   AF-B7BC70-F1
#
_cell.length_a   1.000
_cell.length_b   1.000
_cell.length_c   1.000
_cell.angle_alpha   90.00
_cell.angle_beta   90.00
_cell.angle_gamma   90.00
#
_symmetry.space_group_name_H-M   'P 1'
#
loop_
_entity.id
_entity.type
_entity.pdbx_description
1 polymer ?
#
loop_
_entity_poly.entity_id
_entity_poly.type
_entity_poly.pdbx_seq_one_letter_code
_entity_poly.pdbx_strand_id
1 'polypeptide(L)'
;MYQKRIIRIVSPKELRKLYKTEVMKITHSFGGLVMNKITKEQYEFALARVEELLPLVNDNIPTNDKNAVELTVMSDIVIAYEKEHFPIKKPTIAELIELSLEEKGMSQKQLAGEIGISPSRVNDFVSGRSEPTLKIARLLCQILNIPPAAMLGF
;
A
#
# COMPACT_ATOMS: atom_id res chain seq x y z
N MET A 1 0.84 10.12 -1.38
CA MET A 1 2.06 10.31 -2.21
C MET A 1 3.31 9.90 -1.42
N TYR A 2 3.29 10.07 -0.11
CA TYR A 2 4.25 9.55 0.85
C TYR A 2 4.09 8.03 1.07
N GLN A 3 2.85 7.54 1.25
CA GLN A 3 2.56 6.10 1.33
C GLN A 3 3.00 5.31 0.09
N LYS A 4 2.87 5.87 -1.12
CA LYS A 4 3.37 5.25 -2.38
C LYS A 4 4.90 5.25 -2.47
N ARG A 5 5.60 6.19 -1.80
CA ARG A 5 7.06 6.30 -1.79
C ARG A 5 7.69 5.27 -0.84
N ILE A 6 7.08 5.01 0.31
CA ILE A 6 7.51 3.94 1.23
C ILE A 6 7.40 2.56 0.56
N ILE A 7 6.34 2.33 -0.24
CA ILE A 7 6.14 1.08 -1.03
C ILE A 7 7.30 0.78 -1.99
N ARG A 8 8.06 1.78 -2.42
CA ARG A 8 9.19 1.60 -3.34
C ARG A 8 10.49 1.15 -2.68
N ILE A 9 10.63 1.34 -1.37
CA ILE A 9 11.89 1.09 -0.62
C ILE A 9 11.83 -0.22 0.18
N VAL A 10 10.63 -0.71 0.51
CA VAL A 10 10.43 -1.90 1.36
C VAL A 10 9.51 -2.90 0.64
N SER A 11 9.85 -4.20 0.71
CA SER A 11 9.08 -5.28 0.07
C SER A 11 7.58 -5.20 0.43
N PRO A 12 6.64 -5.30 -0.53
CA PRO A 12 5.19 -5.14 -0.32
C PRO A 12 4.59 -6.06 0.76
N LYS A 13 5.20 -7.21 1.02
CA LYS A 13 4.79 -8.17 2.06
C LYS A 13 5.21 -7.74 3.47
N GLU A 14 6.41 -7.19 3.61
CA GLU A 14 6.94 -6.63 4.86
C GLU A 14 6.11 -5.39 5.24
N LEU A 15 5.84 -4.50 4.29
CA LEU A 15 5.08 -3.27 4.48
C LEU A 15 3.62 -3.46 4.89
N ARG A 16 2.89 -4.38 4.25
CA ARG A 16 1.52 -4.71 4.68
C ARG A 16 1.49 -5.32 6.07
N LYS A 17 2.56 -5.97 6.50
CA LYS A 17 2.68 -6.60 7.81
C LYS A 17 3.09 -5.57 8.87
N LEU A 18 4.09 -4.73 8.58
CA LEU A 18 4.57 -3.65 9.43
C LEU A 18 3.48 -2.59 9.62
N TYR A 19 2.93 -2.05 8.54
CA TYR A 19 1.86 -1.02 8.59
C TYR A 19 0.60 -1.55 9.27
N LYS A 20 0.16 -2.78 8.98
CA LYS A 20 -1.01 -3.36 9.66
C LYS A 20 -0.75 -3.71 11.13
N THR A 21 0.50 -3.92 11.54
CA THR A 21 0.85 -4.29 12.92
C THR A 21 1.17 -3.06 13.78
N GLU A 22 1.91 -2.09 13.27
CA GLU A 22 2.20 -0.84 13.98
C GLU A 22 1.01 0.11 13.99
N VAL A 23 0.37 0.37 12.84
CA VAL A 23 -0.76 1.31 12.78
C VAL A 23 -1.95 0.78 13.59
N MET A 24 -2.15 -0.55 13.63
CA MET A 24 -3.22 -1.15 14.43
C MET A 24 -2.91 -1.21 15.94
N LYS A 25 -1.62 -1.17 16.34
CA LYS A 25 -1.21 -0.99 17.75
C LYS A 25 -1.28 0.48 18.20
N ILE A 26 -0.96 1.41 17.29
CA ILE A 26 -0.94 2.86 17.56
C ILE A 26 -2.37 3.41 17.63
N THR A 27 -3.26 2.98 16.74
CA THR A 27 -4.69 3.39 16.73
C THR A 27 -5.47 3.00 18.00
N HIS A 28 -4.99 2.04 18.79
CA HIS A 28 -5.62 1.67 20.06
C HIS A 28 -5.10 2.46 21.28
N SER A 29 -3.97 3.16 21.16
CA SER A 29 -3.31 3.75 22.34
C SER A 29 -3.53 5.25 22.52
N PHE A 30 -3.99 5.99 21.51
CA PHE A 30 -4.09 7.46 21.57
C PHE A 30 -5.35 8.02 20.87
N GLY A 31 -6.52 7.45 21.15
CA GLY A 31 -7.81 7.89 20.59
C GLY A 31 -8.32 9.29 20.99
N GLY A 32 -7.43 10.24 21.33
CA GLY A 32 -7.82 11.48 22.03
C GLY A 32 -7.45 12.83 21.41
N LEU A 33 -6.56 12.94 20.41
CA LEU A 33 -5.95 14.25 20.07
C LEU A 33 -6.25 14.81 18.67
N VAL A 34 -7.08 14.16 17.85
CA VAL A 34 -7.37 14.66 16.49
C VAL A 34 -8.85 15.06 16.37
N MET A 35 -9.21 16.18 16.99
CA MET A 35 -10.54 16.82 16.87
C MET A 35 -10.52 18.15 16.09
N ASN A 36 -9.49 18.43 15.30
CA ASN A 36 -9.48 19.58 14.38
C ASN A 36 -9.09 19.16 12.95
N LYS A 37 -9.74 19.77 11.95
CA LYS A 37 -9.46 19.55 10.53
C LYS A 37 -8.03 20.00 10.22
N ILE A 38 -7.19 19.09 9.74
CA ILE A 38 -5.79 19.38 9.41
C ILE A 38 -5.76 20.23 8.13
N THR A 39 -5.02 21.33 8.16
CA THR A 39 -4.86 22.19 6.97
C THR A 39 -3.76 21.67 6.05
N LYS A 40 -3.74 22.15 4.81
CA LYS A 40 -2.71 21.79 3.84
C LYS A 40 -1.31 22.19 4.32
N GLU A 41 -1.18 23.35 4.97
CA GLU A 41 0.10 23.84 5.49
C GLU A 41 0.62 22.96 6.63
N GLN A 42 -0.27 22.49 7.52
CA GLN A 42 0.09 21.55 8.58
C GLN A 42 0.53 20.19 8.02
N TYR A 43 -0.15 19.73 6.98
CA TYR A 43 0.23 18.52 6.25
C TYR A 43 1.61 18.65 5.58
N GLU A 44 1.88 19.75 4.88
CA GLU A 44 3.16 19.98 4.21
C GLU A 44 4.32 20.10 5.20
N PHE A 45 4.09 20.79 6.32
CA PHE A 45 5.06 20.87 7.42
C PHE A 45 5.35 19.47 8.00
N ALA A 46 4.30 18.73 8.35
CA ALA A 46 4.45 17.39 8.91
C ALA A 46 5.14 16.44 7.93
N LEU A 47 4.83 16.53 6.64
CA LEU A 47 5.47 15.73 5.60
C LEU A 47 6.97 16.00 5.50
N ALA A 48 7.38 17.27 5.44
CA ALA A 48 8.78 17.66 5.42
C ALA A 48 9.51 17.17 6.68
N ARG A 49 8.88 17.32 7.85
CA ARG A 49 9.47 16.91 9.11
C ARG A 49 9.64 15.40 9.21
N VAL A 50 8.69 14.63 8.70
CA VAL A 50 8.78 13.18 8.58
C VAL A 50 9.96 12.79 7.68
N GLU A 51 10.15 13.43 6.52
CA GLU A 51 11.28 13.15 5.62
C GLU A 51 12.64 13.41 6.29
N GLU A 52 12.74 14.41 7.17
CA GLU A 52 13.95 14.70 7.97
C GLU A 52 14.20 13.69 9.09
N LEU A 53 13.14 13.22 9.75
CA LEU A 53 13.21 12.33 10.91
C LEU A 53 13.43 10.86 10.53
N LEU A 54 12.92 10.44 9.36
CA LEU A 54 13.07 9.07 8.84
C LEU A 54 14.52 8.52 8.87
N PRO A 55 15.57 9.23 8.41
CA PRO A 55 16.94 8.72 8.46
C PRO A 55 17.54 8.70 9.89
N LEU A 56 16.92 9.40 10.85
CA LEU A 56 17.42 9.53 12.22
C LEU A 56 16.82 8.49 13.17
N VAL A 57 15.75 7.81 12.77
CA VAL A 57 15.07 6.78 13.54
C VAL A 57 15.36 5.41 12.93
N ASN A 58 15.80 4.46 13.76
CA ASN A 58 16.10 3.09 13.38
C ASN A 58 15.56 2.13 14.45
N ASP A 59 15.51 0.83 14.13
CA ASP A 59 14.91 -0.21 14.97
C ASP A 59 15.57 -0.39 16.36
N ASN A 60 16.72 0.24 16.60
CA ASN A 60 17.47 0.14 17.86
C ASN A 60 17.26 1.35 18.78
N ILE A 61 16.51 2.36 18.34
CA ILE A 61 16.24 3.56 19.15
C ILE A 61 15.08 3.28 20.12
N PRO A 62 15.22 3.62 21.42
CA PRO A 62 14.13 3.48 22.38
C PRO A 62 12.90 4.26 21.92
N THR A 63 11.71 3.71 22.10
CA THR A 63 10.43 4.34 21.73
C THR A 63 10.15 5.68 22.44
N ASN A 64 10.90 5.97 23.52
CA ASN A 64 10.83 7.24 24.25
C ASN A 64 11.87 8.27 23.77
N ASP A 65 12.59 7.99 22.67
CA ASP A 65 13.45 8.97 22.03
C ASP A 65 12.61 10.09 21.42
N LYS A 66 13.11 11.33 21.54
CA LYS A 66 12.40 12.53 21.10
C LYS A 66 12.09 12.48 19.60
N ASN A 67 13.00 11.97 18.78
CA ASN A 67 12.82 11.90 17.34
C ASN A 67 11.80 10.83 16.96
N ALA A 68 11.76 9.71 17.68
CA ALA A 68 10.76 8.66 17.47
C ALA A 68 9.34 9.12 17.85
N VAL A 69 9.21 9.84 18.96
CA VAL A 69 7.93 10.44 19.39
C VAL A 69 7.48 11.52 18.40
N GLU A 70 8.38 12.40 17.98
CA GLU A 70 8.07 13.45 17.00
C GLU A 70 7.67 12.86 15.63
N LEU A 71 8.39 11.85 15.15
CA LEU A 71 8.08 11.15 13.90
C LEU A 71 6.68 10.53 13.95
N THR A 72 6.31 9.98 15.10
CA THR A 72 4.97 9.40 15.31
C THR A 72 3.89 10.47 15.18
N VAL A 73 4.03 11.59 15.89
CA VAL A 73 3.06 12.70 15.85
C VAL A 73 2.93 13.28 14.44
N MET A 74 4.04 13.52 13.75
CA MET A 74 4.02 14.06 12.39
C MET A 74 3.43 13.07 11.38
N SER A 75 3.71 11.77 11.55
CA SER A 75 3.09 10.72 10.74
C SER A 75 1.57 10.68 10.92
N ASP A 76 1.06 10.85 12.15
CA ASP A 76 -0.38 10.87 12.41
C ASP A 76 -1.07 12.03 11.69
N ILE A 77 -0.45 13.22 11.68
CA ILE A 77 -0.95 14.39 10.95
C ILE A 77 -1.02 14.11 9.44
N VAL A 78 0.05 13.54 8.87
CA VAL A 78 0.12 13.15 7.45
C VAL A 78 -0.97 12.13 7.12
N ILE A 79 -1.12 11.08 7.93
CA ILE A 79 -2.10 10.01 7.73
C ILE A 79 -3.53 10.56 7.79
N ALA A 80 -3.84 11.40 8.78
CA ALA A 80 -5.18 11.95 8.94
C ALA A 80 -5.56 12.86 7.76
N TYR A 81 -4.64 13.70 7.28
CA TYR A 81 -4.87 14.53 6.10
C TYR A 81 -4.99 13.69 4.80
N GLU A 82 -4.08 12.73 4.57
CA GLU A 82 -4.12 11.84 3.41
C GLU A 82 -5.40 10.98 3.41
N LYS A 83 -5.90 10.54 4.57
CA LYS A 83 -7.15 9.76 4.66
C LYS A 83 -8.37 10.54 4.16
N GLU A 84 -8.45 11.83 4.48
CA GLU A 84 -9.55 12.71 4.05
C GLU A 84 -9.40 13.13 2.57
N HIS A 85 -8.19 13.52 2.15
CA HIS A 85 -7.96 14.16 0.85
C HIS A 85 -7.49 13.20 -0.25
N PHE A 86 -6.86 12.09 0.13
CA PHE A 86 -6.27 11.08 -0.77
C PHE A 86 -6.61 9.66 -0.30
N PRO A 87 -7.90 9.30 -0.15
CA PRO A 87 -8.29 8.00 0.39
C PRO A 87 -7.69 6.86 -0.43
N ILE A 88 -7.06 5.90 0.26
CA ILE A 88 -6.54 4.68 -0.37
C ILE A 88 -7.75 3.88 -0.88
N LYS A 89 -8.03 3.99 -2.17
CA LYS A 89 -9.02 3.13 -2.82
C LYS A 89 -8.44 1.73 -2.93
N LYS A 90 -9.30 0.73 -2.74
CA LYS A 90 -8.95 -0.66 -3.02
C LYS A 90 -8.51 -0.73 -4.50
N PRO A 91 -7.33 -1.29 -4.81
CA PRO A 91 -6.90 -1.43 -6.19
C PRO A 91 -7.92 -2.27 -6.94
N THR A 92 -8.17 -1.88 -8.18
CA THR A 92 -8.99 -2.66 -9.10
C THR A 92 -8.32 -4.00 -9.40
N ILE A 93 -9.09 -4.95 -9.91
CA ILE A 93 -8.57 -6.24 -10.36
C ILE A 93 -7.47 -6.08 -11.41
N ALA A 94 -7.63 -5.10 -12.31
CA ALA A 94 -6.66 -4.75 -13.33
C ALA A 94 -5.33 -4.28 -12.72
N GLU A 95 -5.39 -3.30 -11.81
CA GLU A 95 -4.22 -2.79 -11.10
C GLU A 95 -3.53 -3.88 -10.26
N LEU A 96 -4.30 -4.78 -9.64
CA LEU A 96 -3.73 -5.91 -8.89
C LEU A 96 -2.91 -6.84 -9.79
N ILE A 97 -3.43 -7.17 -10.98
CA ILE A 97 -2.71 -8.02 -11.94
C ILE A 97 -1.47 -7.29 -12.44
N GLU A 98 -1.59 -6.02 -12.82
CA GLU A 98 -0.49 -5.21 -13.33
C GLU A 98 0.66 -5.08 -12.32
N LEU A 99 0.35 -4.66 -11.09
CA LEU A 99 1.35 -4.53 -10.02
C LEU A 99 2.00 -5.88 -9.71
N SER A 100 1.24 -6.97 -9.72
CA SER A 100 1.81 -8.30 -9.43
C SER A 100 2.70 -8.83 -10.56
N LEU A 101 2.43 -8.43 -11.82
CA LEU A 101 3.32 -8.72 -12.94
C LEU A 101 4.63 -7.94 -12.82
N GLU A 102 4.56 -6.65 -12.47
CA GLU A 102 5.73 -5.80 -12.25
C GLU A 102 6.59 -6.33 -11.09
N GLU A 103 5.97 -6.61 -9.93
CA GLU A 103 6.66 -7.14 -8.74
C GLU A 103 7.35 -8.48 -9.02
N LYS A 104 6.75 -9.31 -9.89
CA LYS A 104 7.31 -10.62 -10.28
C LYS A 104 8.28 -10.54 -11.46
N GLY A 105 8.41 -9.38 -12.11
CA GLY A 105 9.19 -9.25 -13.35
C GLY A 105 8.67 -10.14 -14.49
N MET A 106 7.36 -10.41 -14.51
CA MET A 106 6.71 -11.31 -15.46
C MET A 106 6.01 -10.52 -16.57
N SER A 107 6.20 -10.91 -17.83
CA SER A 107 5.47 -10.29 -18.94
C SER A 107 4.05 -10.84 -19.09
N GLN A 108 3.14 -10.04 -19.66
CA GLN A 108 1.78 -10.49 -19.98
C GLN A 108 1.77 -11.71 -20.93
N LYS A 109 2.76 -11.81 -21.84
CA LYS A 109 2.91 -12.94 -22.76
C LYS A 109 3.27 -14.23 -22.01
N GLN A 110 4.15 -14.15 -21.02
CA GLN A 110 4.47 -15.30 -20.16
C GLN A 110 3.25 -15.71 -19.34
N LEU A 111 2.54 -14.76 -18.73
CA LEU A 111 1.31 -15.04 -17.99
C LEU A 111 0.25 -15.73 -18.86
N ALA A 112 0.10 -15.29 -20.11
CA ALA A 112 -0.82 -15.91 -21.07
C ALA A 112 -0.48 -17.39 -21.32
N GLY A 113 0.81 -17.70 -21.45
CA GLY A 113 1.30 -19.08 -21.58
C GLY A 113 1.04 -19.94 -20.34
N GLU A 114 1.27 -19.39 -19.14
CA GLU A 114 1.06 -20.08 -17.86
C GLU A 114 -0.43 -20.36 -17.58
N ILE A 115 -1.32 -19.41 -17.91
CA ILE A 115 -2.77 -19.57 -17.72
C ILE A 115 -3.40 -20.40 -18.85
N GLY A 116 -2.76 -20.47 -20.02
CA GLY A 116 -3.31 -21.13 -21.21
C GLY A 116 -4.39 -20.31 -21.91
N ILE A 117 -4.26 -18.98 -21.94
CA ILE A 117 -5.18 -18.07 -22.65
C ILE A 117 -4.41 -17.18 -23.62
N SER A 118 -5.11 -16.49 -24.52
CA SER A 118 -4.45 -15.60 -25.47
C SER A 118 -3.85 -14.37 -24.77
N PRO A 119 -2.71 -13.81 -25.27
CA PRO A 119 -2.16 -12.55 -24.75
C PRO A 119 -3.15 -11.39 -24.82
N SER A 120 -4.02 -11.37 -25.83
CA SER A 120 -5.11 -10.38 -25.95
C SER A 120 -6.06 -10.46 -24.74
N ARG A 121 -6.41 -11.68 -24.31
CA ARG A 121 -7.28 -11.90 -23.16
C ARG A 121 -6.63 -11.46 -21.85
N VAL A 122 -5.32 -11.68 -21.69
CA VAL A 122 -4.56 -11.15 -20.55
C VAL A 122 -4.57 -9.62 -20.57
N ASN A 123 -4.32 -9.00 -21.73
CA ASN A 123 -4.35 -7.55 -21.87
C ASN A 123 -5.74 -6.97 -21.53
N ASP A 124 -6.84 -7.65 -21.86
CA ASP A 124 -8.18 -7.22 -21.45
C ASP A 124 -8.34 -7.17 -19.92
N PHE A 125 -7.70 -8.08 -19.18
CA PHE A 125 -7.71 -8.06 -17.72
C PHE A 125 -6.84 -6.95 -17.17
N VAL A 126 -5.61 -6.80 -17.67
CA VAL A 126 -4.64 -5.79 -17.21
C VAL A 126 -5.13 -4.37 -17.51
N SER A 127 -5.82 -4.17 -18.63
CA SER A 127 -6.41 -2.86 -18.99
C SER A 127 -7.78 -2.61 -18.36
N GLY A 128 -8.34 -3.58 -17.63
CA GLY A 128 -9.66 -3.47 -17.00
C GLY A 128 -10.85 -3.50 -17.96
N ARG A 129 -10.66 -3.88 -19.24
CA ARG A 129 -11.75 -4.04 -20.22
C ARG A 129 -12.67 -5.21 -19.90
N SER A 130 -12.17 -6.23 -19.21
CA SER A 130 -12.99 -7.34 -18.75
C SER A 130 -12.46 -7.91 -17.45
N GLU A 131 -13.37 -8.53 -16.67
CA GLU A 131 -12.97 -9.26 -15.47
C GLU A 131 -12.67 -10.74 -15.79
N PRO A 132 -11.69 -11.34 -15.11
CA PRO A 132 -11.43 -12.77 -15.21
C PRO A 132 -12.57 -13.58 -14.58
N THR A 133 -12.94 -14.70 -15.19
CA THR A 133 -13.87 -15.64 -14.57
C THR A 133 -13.27 -16.24 -13.30
N LEU A 134 -14.09 -16.80 -12.40
CA LEU A 134 -13.60 -17.39 -11.15
C LEU A 134 -12.49 -18.43 -11.36
N LYS A 135 -12.58 -19.22 -12.45
CA LYS A 135 -11.55 -20.19 -12.83
C LYS A 135 -10.22 -19.51 -13.16
N ILE A 136 -10.26 -18.43 -13.94
CA ILE A 136 -9.05 -17.66 -14.31
C ILE A 136 -8.52 -16.87 -13.12
N ALA A 137 -9.39 -16.27 -12.32
CA ALA A 137 -9.02 -15.55 -11.10
C ALA A 137 -8.23 -16.46 -10.13
N ARG A 138 -8.63 -17.73 -10.00
CA ARG A 138 -7.88 -18.72 -9.21
C ARG A 138 -6.47 -18.95 -9.76
N LEU A 139 -6.32 -19.09 -11.07
CA LEU A 139 -5.01 -19.27 -11.71
C LEU A 139 -4.13 -18.02 -11.56
N LEU A 140 -4.70 -16.83 -11.76
CA LEU A 140 -4.02 -15.55 -11.51
C LEU A 140 -3.51 -15.47 -10.07
N CYS A 141 -4.33 -15.85 -9.07
CA CYS A 141 -3.91 -15.87 -7.67
C CYS A 141 -2.72 -16.80 -7.43
N GLN A 142 -2.71 -17.98 -8.04
CA GLN A 142 -1.62 -18.96 -7.88
C GLN A 142 -0.34 -18.51 -8.58
N ILE A 143 -0.45 -18.04 -9.83
CA ILE A 143 0.72 -17.66 -10.64
C ILE A 143 1.30 -16.34 -10.18
N LEU A 144 0.48 -15.34 -9.87
CA LEU A 144 0.95 -14.01 -9.49
C LEU A 144 1.11 -13.85 -7.97
N ASN A 145 0.86 -14.90 -7.18
CA ASN A 145 0.85 -14.85 -5.71
C ASN A 145 -0.11 -13.79 -5.13
N ILE A 146 -1.22 -13.53 -5.82
CA ILE A 146 -2.25 -12.59 -5.38
C ILE A 146 -3.12 -13.31 -4.32
N PRO A 147 -3.31 -12.73 -3.12
CA PRO A 147 -4.23 -13.29 -2.14
C PRO A 147 -5.67 -13.33 -2.70
N PRO A 148 -6.39 -14.47 -2.63
CA PRO A 148 -7.75 -14.56 -3.17
C PRO A 148 -8.72 -13.50 -2.64
N ALA A 149 -8.58 -13.11 -1.37
CA ALA A 149 -9.38 -12.04 -0.76
C ALA A 149 -9.20 -10.68 -1.44
N ALA A 150 -8.00 -10.39 -1.98
CA ALA A 150 -7.76 -9.16 -2.74
C ALA A 150 -8.48 -9.19 -4.10
N MET A 151 -8.59 -10.38 -4.69
CA MET A 151 -9.13 -10.62 -6.03
C MET A 151 -10.66 -10.76 -6.09
N LEU A 152 -11.31 -11.05 -4.95
CA LEU A 152 -12.75 -11.33 -4.87
C LEU A 152 -13.58 -10.19 -4.28
N GLY A 153 -13.02 -9.00 -4.10
CA GLY A 153 -13.85 -7.81 -3.92
C GLY A 153 -14.62 -7.67 -2.60
N PHE A 154 -14.29 -8.38 -1.52
CA PHE A 154 -14.89 -8.15 -0.19
C PHE A 154 -14.44 -6.86 0.49
#